data_AF-A0A497HCL3-F1
#
_entry.id   AF-A0A497HCL3-F1
#
_cell.length_a   1.000
_cell.length_b   1.000
_cell.length_c   1.000
_cell.angle_alpha   90.00
_cell.angle_beta   90.00
_cell.angle_gamma   90.00
#
_symmetry.space_group_name_H-M   'P 1'
#
loop_
_entity.id
_entity.type
_entity.pdbx_description
1 polymer ?
#
loop_
_entity_poly.entity_id
_entity_poly.type
_entity_poly.pdbx_seq_one_letter_code
_entity_poly.pdbx_strand_id
1 'polypeptide(L)'
;FFPYIKYPLLPMRELSNKDMLPITVVGGCHNSMFNVSLIPSVLDLLFLYMGKNIWMHTYGRPTPECFSWYLVKLPDTGAIASMGNTGYGWGWEGEWCTVGAGDSWITSEFFRQYGEHGYDTLGVVYAQTLTSYISNFKEFTLPQCWWSPDFGWDWIDQKTVQQWVLLGDPSLNIGGYT
;
A
#
# COMPACT_ATOMS: atom_id res chain seq x y z
N PHE A 1 7.53 26.96 -15.89
CA PHE A 1 6.65 25.82 -16.21
C PHE A 1 6.50 25.02 -14.92
N PHE A 2 5.36 25.08 -14.21
CA PHE A 2 5.11 24.25 -13.01
C PHE A 2 4.75 22.84 -13.51
N PRO A 3 5.64 21.83 -13.45
CA PRO A 3 5.45 20.56 -14.15
C PRO A 3 4.45 19.61 -13.47
N TYR A 4 3.60 20.13 -12.57
CA TYR A 4 2.79 19.33 -11.64
C TYR A 4 1.29 19.60 -11.70
N ILE A 5 0.83 20.49 -12.59
CA ILE A 5 -0.60 20.75 -12.77
C ILE A 5 -1.05 20.00 -14.03
N LYS A 6 -1.68 18.84 -13.84
CA LYS A 6 -2.39 18.10 -14.88
C LYS A 6 -3.88 18.12 -14.56
N TYR A 7 -4.71 18.25 -15.58
CA TYR A 7 -6.17 18.17 -15.44
C TYR A 7 -6.64 16.74 -15.75
N PRO A 8 -7.64 16.23 -15.01
CA PRO A 8 -8.27 16.85 -13.84
C PRO A 8 -7.32 16.93 -12.63
N LEU A 9 -7.48 17.98 -11.81
CA LEU A 9 -6.60 18.22 -10.64
C LEU A 9 -6.69 17.08 -9.61
N LEU A 10 -7.85 16.42 -9.52
CA LEU A 10 -8.14 15.33 -8.60
C LEU A 10 -8.78 14.18 -9.38
N PRO A 11 -8.00 13.39 -10.14
CA PRO A 11 -8.53 12.39 -11.07
C PRO A 11 -9.37 11.30 -10.41
N MET A 12 -9.11 10.98 -9.15
CA MET A 12 -9.92 10.00 -8.40
C MET A 12 -11.38 10.43 -8.23
N ARG A 13 -11.72 11.73 -8.38
CA ARG A 13 -13.12 12.19 -8.37
C ARG A 13 -13.90 11.81 -9.63
N GLU A 14 -13.21 11.43 -10.69
CA GLU A 14 -13.82 11.02 -11.97
C GLU A 14 -14.20 9.53 -11.97
N LEU A 15 -13.94 8.80 -10.88
CA LEU A 15 -14.35 7.40 -10.74
C LEU A 15 -15.89 7.30 -10.78
N SER A 16 -16.40 6.34 -11.55
CA SER A 16 -17.82 6.17 -11.85
C SER A 16 -18.41 4.84 -11.37
N ASN A 17 -17.68 4.10 -10.53
CA ASN A 17 -18.03 2.76 -10.05
C ASN A 17 -19.05 2.77 -8.89
N LYS A 18 -20.19 3.42 -9.12
CA LYS A 18 -21.28 3.46 -8.14
C LYS A 18 -21.79 2.08 -7.80
N ASP A 19 -22.02 1.83 -6.51
CA ASP A 19 -22.48 0.55 -5.94
C ASP A 19 -21.59 -0.67 -6.29
N MET A 20 -20.40 -0.43 -6.85
CA MET A 20 -19.45 -1.44 -7.31
C MET A 20 -18.07 -1.12 -6.71
N LEU A 21 -18.02 -1.07 -5.39
CA LEU A 21 -16.84 -0.68 -4.63
C LEU A 21 -15.90 -1.89 -4.45
N PRO A 22 -14.70 -1.90 -5.06
CA PRO A 22 -13.73 -2.95 -4.87
C PRO A 22 -13.01 -2.82 -3.53
N ILE A 23 -12.37 -3.90 -3.10
CA ILE A 23 -11.24 -3.86 -2.17
C ILE A 23 -9.97 -3.65 -3.01
N THR A 24 -9.22 -2.59 -2.74
CA THR A 24 -8.00 -2.26 -3.52
C THR A 24 -6.74 -2.65 -2.78
N VAL A 25 -5.94 -3.54 -3.38
CA VAL A 25 -4.63 -3.96 -2.87
C VAL A 25 -3.55 -3.24 -3.67
N VAL A 26 -2.80 -2.34 -3.03
CA VAL A 26 -1.91 -1.40 -3.74
C VAL A 26 -0.46 -1.63 -3.34
N GLY A 27 0.33 -2.16 -4.27
CA GLY A 27 1.78 -2.22 -4.15
C GLY A 27 2.45 -0.86 -4.37
N GLY A 28 3.66 -0.69 -3.84
CA GLY A 28 4.49 0.49 -4.04
C GLY A 28 4.62 1.38 -2.80
N CYS A 29 5.37 2.46 -2.96
CA CYS A 29 5.74 3.37 -1.88
C CYS A 29 4.61 4.32 -1.46
N HIS A 30 4.43 4.50 -0.14
CA HIS A 30 3.70 5.61 0.50
C HIS A 30 2.22 5.74 0.11
N ASN A 31 1.65 4.77 -0.61
CA ASN A 31 0.28 4.83 -1.11
C ASN A 31 -0.76 4.90 0.03
N SER A 32 -0.38 4.43 1.23
CA SER A 32 -1.24 4.39 2.42
C SER A 32 -0.68 5.22 3.58
N MET A 33 0.20 6.20 3.31
CA MET A 33 0.74 7.10 4.33
C MET A 33 -0.33 8.06 4.89
N PHE A 34 -1.17 7.57 5.79
CA PHE A 34 -2.35 8.27 6.30
C PHE A 34 -2.04 9.48 7.20
N ASN A 35 -0.77 9.70 7.57
CA ASN A 35 -0.32 10.86 8.34
C ASN A 35 0.21 12.02 7.45
N VAL A 36 0.08 11.93 6.12
CA VAL A 36 0.40 13.04 5.20
C VAL A 36 -0.66 14.14 5.26
N SER A 37 -0.27 15.40 5.04
CA SER A 37 -1.20 16.54 5.04
C SER A 37 -0.67 17.71 4.20
N LEU A 38 -1.58 18.54 3.70
CA LEU A 38 -1.27 19.67 2.83
C LEU A 38 -0.38 20.72 3.51
N ILE A 39 -0.67 21.06 4.77
CA ILE A 39 0.05 22.10 5.51
C ILE A 39 1.55 21.77 5.64
N PRO A 40 1.96 20.61 6.20
CA PRO A 40 3.37 20.27 6.27
C PRO A 40 4.03 20.16 4.89
N SER A 41 3.31 19.69 3.87
CA SER A 41 3.82 19.65 2.48
C SER A 41 4.12 21.02 1.89
N VAL A 42 3.26 22.00 2.14
CA VAL A 42 3.49 23.38 1.69
C VAL A 42 4.60 24.04 2.52
N LEU A 43 4.68 23.77 3.82
CA LEU A 43 5.77 24.25 4.66
C LEU A 43 7.14 23.68 4.22
N ASP A 44 7.19 22.39 3.85
CA ASP A 44 8.39 21.76 3.29
C ASP A 44 8.83 22.45 1.98
N LEU A 45 7.88 22.78 1.09
CA LEU A 45 8.17 23.57 -0.13
C LEU A 45 8.78 24.94 0.21
N LEU A 46 8.21 25.65 1.21
CA LEU A 46 8.73 26.95 1.66
C LEU A 46 10.14 26.81 2.24
N PHE A 47 10.39 25.80 3.07
CA PHE A 47 11.73 25.54 3.61
C PHE A 47 12.74 25.21 2.52
N LEU A 48 12.37 24.37 1.54
CA LEU A 48 13.21 24.07 0.38
C LEU A 48 13.55 25.34 -0.41
N TYR A 49 12.60 26.24 -0.61
CA TYR A 49 12.84 27.55 -1.27
C TYR A 49 13.79 28.44 -0.46
N MET A 50 13.75 28.34 0.87
CA MET A 50 14.69 29.02 1.79
C MET A 50 16.03 28.28 1.94
N GLY A 51 16.30 27.22 1.17
CA GLY A 51 17.54 26.45 1.21
C GLY A 51 17.64 25.46 2.38
N LYS A 52 16.55 25.18 3.08
CA LYS A 52 16.48 24.22 4.19
C LYS A 52 15.73 22.95 3.78
N ASN A 53 16.43 21.81 3.78
CA ASN A 53 15.81 20.51 3.56
C ASN A 53 15.48 19.85 4.91
N ILE A 54 14.19 19.58 5.16
CA ILE A 54 13.71 18.88 6.36
C ILE A 54 13.41 17.39 6.12
N TRP A 55 13.79 16.87 4.95
CA TRP A 55 13.72 15.47 4.55
C TRP A 55 12.30 14.90 4.54
N MET A 56 11.32 15.72 4.16
CA MET A 56 9.94 15.25 4.03
C MET A 56 9.74 14.45 2.75
N HIS A 57 9.01 13.33 2.84
CA HIS A 57 8.78 12.40 1.73
C HIS A 57 8.01 13.01 0.54
N THR A 58 7.31 14.14 0.72
CA THR A 58 6.58 14.78 -0.38
C THR A 58 7.48 15.64 -1.26
N TYR A 59 8.71 15.94 -0.83
CA TYR A 59 9.67 16.77 -1.58
C TYR A 59 9.05 18.11 -2.04
N GLY A 60 8.35 18.80 -1.13
CA GLY A 60 7.63 20.04 -1.42
C GLY A 60 6.40 19.92 -2.32
N ARG A 61 5.96 18.70 -2.68
CA ARG A 61 4.71 18.51 -3.42
C ARG A 61 3.50 18.68 -2.50
N PRO A 62 2.50 19.50 -2.86
CA PRO A 62 1.25 19.59 -2.11
C PRO A 62 0.50 18.25 -2.11
N THR A 63 0.59 17.51 -1.01
CA THR A 63 -0.05 16.20 -0.85
C THR A 63 -1.05 16.28 0.30
N PRO A 64 -2.33 16.54 0.04
CA PRO A 64 -3.31 16.69 1.10
C PRO A 64 -3.57 15.37 1.84
N GLU A 65 -3.60 14.26 1.11
CA GLU A 65 -4.04 12.94 1.59
C GLU A 65 -3.32 11.84 0.79
N CYS A 66 -3.22 10.64 1.35
CA CYS A 66 -2.64 9.49 0.66
C CYS A 66 -3.62 8.86 -0.34
N PHE A 67 -3.07 8.07 -1.28
CA PHE A 67 -3.83 7.42 -2.35
C PHE A 67 -4.94 6.51 -1.81
N SER A 68 -4.60 5.60 -0.90
CA SER A 68 -5.54 4.63 -0.33
C SER A 68 -6.67 5.31 0.44
N TRP A 69 -6.37 6.34 1.24
CA TRP A 69 -7.41 7.08 1.97
C TRP A 69 -8.34 7.84 1.01
N TYR A 70 -7.77 8.44 -0.04
CA TYR A 70 -8.57 9.17 -1.02
C TYR A 70 -9.57 8.25 -1.74
N LEU A 71 -9.19 7.01 -2.07
CA LEU A 71 -10.10 6.03 -2.65
C LEU A 71 -11.23 5.64 -1.70
N VAL A 72 -10.93 5.41 -0.42
CA VAL A 72 -11.89 4.91 0.57
C VAL A 72 -12.91 5.98 1.00
N LYS A 73 -12.51 7.26 1.00
CA LYS A 73 -13.38 8.35 1.48
C LYS A 73 -14.37 8.89 0.45
N LEU A 74 -14.28 8.46 -0.81
CA LEU A 74 -15.14 9.01 -1.87
C LEU A 74 -16.60 8.62 -1.61
N PRO A 75 -17.56 9.56 -1.72
CA PRO A 75 -18.96 9.23 -1.56
C PRO A 75 -19.43 8.44 -2.79
N ASP A 76 -20.07 7.30 -2.55
CA ASP A 76 -20.70 6.42 -3.53
C ASP A 76 -19.77 5.85 -4.63
N THR A 77 -18.48 6.18 -4.66
CA THR A 77 -17.49 5.69 -5.65
C THR A 77 -16.16 5.38 -4.96
N GLY A 78 -15.14 4.96 -5.71
CA GLY A 78 -13.82 4.68 -5.12
C GLY A 78 -13.68 3.23 -4.68
N ALA A 79 -13.36 2.98 -3.42
CA ALA A 79 -13.13 1.63 -2.88
C ALA A 79 -13.80 1.45 -1.51
N ILE A 80 -14.27 0.23 -1.20
CA ILE A 80 -14.87 -0.08 0.12
C ILE A 80 -13.81 -0.28 1.20
N ALA A 81 -12.61 -0.71 0.79
CA ALA A 81 -11.41 -0.78 1.59
C ALA A 81 -10.18 -0.70 0.68
N SER A 82 -9.07 -0.23 1.22
CA SER A 82 -7.78 -0.20 0.53
C SER A 82 -6.66 -0.65 1.46
N MET A 83 -5.64 -1.30 0.92
CA MET A 83 -4.46 -1.71 1.68
C MET A 83 -3.17 -1.43 0.92
N GLY A 84 -2.11 -1.12 1.66
CA GLY A 84 -0.80 -0.85 1.09
C GLY A 84 0.14 -0.17 2.08
N ASN A 85 1.22 0.42 1.58
CA ASN A 85 2.35 0.82 2.41
C ASN A 85 2.25 2.25 2.94
N THR A 86 2.49 2.42 4.23
CA THR A 86 2.68 3.73 4.88
C THR A 86 4.05 4.35 4.61
N GLY A 87 5.03 3.57 4.16
CA GLY A 87 6.40 4.00 3.91
C GLY A 87 6.97 3.49 2.59
N TYR A 88 8.29 3.26 2.54
CA TYR A 88 8.95 2.70 1.37
C TYR A 88 8.55 1.23 1.19
N GLY A 89 7.63 0.96 0.28
CA GLY A 89 7.35 -0.37 -0.22
C GLY A 89 8.63 -0.97 -0.80
N TRP A 90 8.90 -2.21 -0.43
CA TRP A 90 10.07 -2.93 -0.91
C TRP A 90 9.59 -4.26 -1.45
N GLY A 91 10.20 -4.74 -2.52
CA GLY A 91 9.88 -6.02 -3.11
C GLY A 91 10.93 -6.41 -4.12
N TRP A 92 10.94 -7.69 -4.45
CA TRP A 92 11.86 -8.23 -5.43
C TRP A 92 11.42 -7.89 -6.86
N GLU A 93 12.39 -7.78 -7.75
CA GLU A 93 12.18 -7.37 -9.14
C GLU A 93 12.37 -8.54 -10.11
N GLY A 94 11.86 -8.37 -11.33
CA GLY A 94 12.03 -9.34 -12.41
C GLY A 94 11.32 -10.66 -12.15
N GLU A 95 11.98 -11.77 -12.47
CA GLU A 95 11.42 -13.13 -12.37
C GLU A 95 11.07 -13.55 -10.94
N TRP A 96 11.68 -12.90 -9.94
CA TRP A 96 11.49 -13.22 -8.53
C TRP A 96 10.40 -12.39 -7.86
N CYS A 97 9.76 -11.46 -8.57
CA CYS A 97 8.81 -10.53 -7.96
C CYS A 97 7.66 -11.23 -7.25
N THR A 98 7.14 -12.35 -7.74
CA THR A 98 6.02 -13.08 -7.12
C THR A 98 6.46 -14.17 -6.15
N VAL A 99 7.76 -14.38 -5.97
CA VAL A 99 8.31 -15.47 -5.13
C VAL A 99 9.11 -14.91 -3.96
N GLY A 100 9.89 -13.86 -4.19
CA GLY A 100 10.69 -13.18 -3.19
C GLY A 100 9.85 -12.28 -2.28
N ALA A 101 10.46 -11.87 -1.18
CA ALA A 101 9.85 -11.07 -0.13
C ALA A 101 9.35 -9.69 -0.61
N GLY A 102 8.46 -9.09 0.19
CA GLY A 102 7.97 -7.72 0.01
C GLY A 102 6.61 -7.56 -0.66
N ASP A 103 6.40 -6.38 -1.25
CA ASP A 103 5.14 -5.85 -1.77
C ASP A 103 4.43 -6.81 -2.73
N SER A 104 5.14 -7.34 -3.71
CA SER A 104 4.54 -8.19 -4.75
C SER A 104 4.03 -9.53 -4.18
N TRP A 105 4.73 -10.09 -3.20
CA TRP A 105 4.32 -11.35 -2.56
C TRP A 105 3.17 -11.11 -1.58
N ILE A 106 3.28 -10.12 -0.68
CA ILE A 106 2.24 -9.87 0.33
C ILE A 106 0.91 -9.46 -0.29
N THR A 107 0.95 -8.72 -1.40
CA THR A 107 -0.27 -8.32 -2.13
C THR A 107 -0.92 -9.51 -2.86
N SER A 108 -0.11 -10.41 -3.43
CA SER A 108 -0.63 -11.64 -4.06
C SER A 108 -1.19 -12.62 -3.01
N GLU A 109 -0.55 -12.69 -1.85
CA GLU A 109 -0.95 -13.55 -0.75
C GLU A 109 -2.34 -13.20 -0.21
N PHE A 110 -2.72 -11.92 -0.21
CA PHE A 110 -4.09 -11.50 0.12
C PHE A 110 -5.14 -12.23 -0.72
N PHE A 111 -4.93 -12.29 -2.04
CA PHE A 111 -5.86 -12.97 -2.94
C PHE A 111 -5.85 -14.49 -2.73
N ARG A 112 -4.70 -15.06 -2.36
CA ARG A 112 -4.59 -16.49 -2.04
C ARG A 112 -5.36 -16.84 -0.76
N GLN A 113 -5.26 -16.01 0.28
CA GLN A 113 -6.00 -16.17 1.54
C GLN A 113 -7.52 -16.14 1.31
N TYR A 114 -8.01 -15.27 0.43
CA TYR A 114 -9.42 -15.25 0.05
C TYR A 114 -9.81 -16.44 -0.84
N GLY A 115 -9.08 -16.66 -1.94
CA GLY A 115 -9.49 -17.59 -3.00
C GLY A 115 -9.21 -19.07 -2.74
N GLU A 116 -8.17 -19.41 -1.97
CA GLU A 116 -7.79 -20.81 -1.70
C GLU A 116 -8.17 -21.27 -0.30
N HIS A 117 -8.08 -20.39 0.70
CA HIS A 117 -8.33 -20.76 2.11
C HIS A 117 -9.77 -20.48 2.56
N GLY A 118 -10.57 -19.79 1.75
CA GLY A 118 -12.00 -19.54 2.02
C GLY A 118 -12.24 -18.60 3.22
N TYR A 119 -11.30 -17.70 3.50
CA TYR A 119 -11.52 -16.65 4.50
C TYR A 119 -12.33 -15.51 3.89
N ASP A 120 -13.53 -15.26 4.41
CA ASP A 120 -14.42 -14.24 3.81
C ASP A 120 -14.44 -12.92 4.57
N THR A 121 -14.05 -12.89 5.85
CA THR A 121 -14.00 -11.62 6.61
C THR A 121 -12.70 -10.86 6.30
N LEU A 122 -12.81 -9.62 5.81
CA LEU A 122 -11.67 -8.80 5.34
C LEU A 122 -10.53 -8.71 6.36
N GLY A 123 -10.84 -8.47 7.62
CA GLY A 123 -9.85 -8.40 8.69
C GLY A 123 -9.18 -9.75 8.96
N VAL A 124 -9.89 -10.86 8.77
CA VAL A 124 -9.32 -12.22 8.88
C VAL A 124 -8.38 -12.48 7.71
N VAL A 125 -8.80 -12.19 6.47
CA VAL A 125 -7.93 -12.32 5.28
C VAL A 125 -6.64 -11.51 5.48
N TYR A 126 -6.78 -10.24 5.85
CA TYR A 126 -5.65 -9.34 6.12
C TYR A 126 -4.70 -9.90 7.20
N ALA A 127 -5.24 -10.35 8.34
CA ALA A 127 -4.44 -10.91 9.43
C ALA A 127 -3.74 -12.22 9.02
N GLN A 128 -4.40 -13.07 8.25
CA GLN A 128 -3.83 -14.32 7.73
C GLN A 128 -2.76 -14.05 6.67
N THR A 129 -2.92 -13.02 5.84
CA THR A 129 -1.87 -12.56 4.91
C THR A 129 -0.60 -12.17 5.65
N LEU A 130 -0.72 -11.36 6.71
CA LEU A 130 0.43 -10.96 7.53
C LEU A 130 1.06 -12.18 8.23
N THR A 131 0.24 -13.05 8.80
CA THR A 131 0.70 -14.27 9.48
C THR A 131 1.45 -15.19 8.52
N SER A 132 0.91 -15.39 7.32
CA SER A 132 1.51 -16.19 6.26
C SER A 132 2.84 -15.60 5.79
N TYR A 133 2.90 -14.27 5.60
CA TYR A 133 4.16 -13.59 5.29
C TYR A 133 5.23 -13.85 6.35
N ILE A 134 4.90 -13.64 7.63
CA ILE A 134 5.83 -13.86 8.76
C ILE A 134 6.31 -15.31 8.79
N SER A 135 5.39 -16.26 8.68
CA SER A 135 5.73 -17.69 8.72
C SER A 135 6.57 -18.12 7.52
N ASN A 136 6.25 -17.65 6.31
CA ASN A 136 6.97 -17.99 5.09
C ASN A 136 8.41 -17.47 5.12
N PHE A 137 8.59 -16.16 5.36
CA PHE A 137 9.90 -15.52 5.25
C PHE A 137 10.82 -15.77 6.45
N LYS A 138 10.32 -16.36 7.53
CA LYS A 138 11.16 -16.79 8.66
C LYS A 138 12.22 -17.82 8.27
N GLU A 139 11.87 -18.75 7.39
CA GLU A 139 12.74 -19.86 6.97
C GLU A 139 13.00 -19.83 5.45
N PHE A 140 12.48 -18.83 4.76
CA PHE A 140 12.63 -18.69 3.32
C PHE A 140 14.09 -18.48 2.96
N THR A 141 14.56 -19.22 1.95
CA THR A 141 15.86 -18.97 1.33
C THR A 141 15.68 -19.07 -0.17
N LEU A 142 16.33 -18.16 -0.91
CA LEU A 142 16.25 -18.16 -2.37
C LEU A 142 17.63 -17.99 -2.99
N PRO A 143 18.48 -19.05 -2.95
CA PRO A 143 19.86 -18.97 -3.44
C PRO A 143 19.97 -18.72 -4.95
N GLN A 144 18.91 -18.96 -5.70
CA GLN A 144 18.87 -18.79 -7.16
C GLN A 144 18.86 -17.31 -7.57
N CYS A 145 18.43 -16.41 -6.69
CA CYS A 145 18.52 -14.98 -6.92
C CYS A 145 19.93 -14.47 -6.64
N TRP A 146 20.76 -14.51 -7.67
CA TRP A 146 22.19 -14.20 -7.58
C TRP A 146 22.49 -12.75 -7.20
N TRP A 147 21.59 -11.80 -7.48
CA TRP A 147 21.83 -10.37 -7.23
C TRP A 147 21.38 -9.92 -5.83
N SER A 148 20.50 -10.67 -5.19
CA SER A 148 20.04 -10.43 -3.82
C SER A 148 19.57 -11.75 -3.20
N PRO A 149 20.48 -12.67 -2.86
CA PRO A 149 20.10 -13.93 -2.25
C PRO A 149 19.44 -13.67 -0.89
N ASP A 150 18.26 -14.25 -0.69
CA ASP A 150 17.54 -14.19 0.59
C ASP A 150 18.07 -15.29 1.52
N PHE A 151 18.42 -14.91 2.74
CA PHE A 151 18.86 -15.84 3.78
C PHE A 151 17.85 -15.92 4.94
N GLY A 152 16.62 -15.49 4.70
CA GLY A 152 15.51 -15.50 5.64
C GLY A 152 15.31 -14.15 6.30
N TRP A 153 14.44 -14.16 7.29
CA TRP A 153 13.87 -12.95 7.90
C TRP A 153 14.87 -11.90 8.35
N ASP A 154 14.66 -10.67 7.88
CA ASP A 154 15.45 -9.51 8.29
C ASP A 154 14.59 -8.29 8.72
N TRP A 155 15.24 -7.14 8.86
CA TRP A 155 14.61 -5.89 9.27
C TRP A 155 13.72 -5.28 8.17
N ILE A 156 13.97 -5.60 6.90
CA ILE A 156 13.14 -5.17 5.76
C ILE A 156 11.82 -5.92 5.79
N ASP A 157 11.83 -7.23 6.06
CA ASP A 157 10.62 -8.03 6.23
C ASP A 157 9.75 -7.54 7.39
N GLN A 158 10.38 -7.27 8.54
CA GLN A 158 9.69 -6.70 9.69
C GLN A 158 9.03 -5.36 9.32
N LYS A 159 9.75 -4.51 8.57
CA LYS A 159 9.21 -3.24 8.09
C LYS A 159 8.04 -3.44 7.13
N THR A 160 8.11 -4.40 6.20
CA THR A 160 7.02 -4.71 5.24
C THR A 160 5.72 -5.00 5.98
N VAL A 161 5.75 -5.88 6.99
CA VAL A 161 4.57 -6.21 7.79
C VAL A 161 4.06 -5.01 8.58
N GLN A 162 4.95 -4.21 9.18
CA GLN A 162 4.54 -3.05 9.98
C GLN A 162 3.92 -1.92 9.17
N GLN A 163 4.37 -1.73 7.92
CA GLN A 163 3.95 -0.61 7.10
C GLN A 163 2.73 -0.91 6.22
N TRP A 164 2.38 -2.18 6.01
CA TRP A 164 1.28 -2.61 5.14
C TRP A 164 -0.05 -2.57 5.90
N VAL A 165 -0.80 -1.49 5.74
CA VAL A 165 -1.99 -1.18 6.55
C VAL A 165 -3.28 -1.39 5.78
N LEU A 166 -4.34 -1.78 6.50
CA LEU A 166 -5.71 -1.82 6.00
C LEU A 166 -6.44 -0.52 6.36
N LEU A 167 -7.01 0.16 5.37
CA LEU A 167 -7.93 1.28 5.52
C LEU A 167 -9.33 0.83 5.08
N GLY A 168 -10.27 0.74 6.02
CA GLY A 168 -11.63 0.25 5.77
C GLY A 168 -12.17 -0.47 7.00
N ASP A 169 -13.37 -1.06 6.89
CA ASP A 169 -13.97 -1.85 7.96
C ASP A 169 -13.44 -3.29 7.95
N PRO A 170 -12.64 -3.72 8.94
CA PRO A 170 -12.13 -5.09 8.99
C PRO A 170 -13.23 -6.15 9.21
N SER A 171 -14.43 -5.77 9.64
CA SER A 171 -15.57 -6.69 9.82
C SER A 171 -16.34 -6.97 8.53
N LEU A 172 -15.99 -6.30 7.43
CA LEU A 172 -16.60 -6.50 6.12
C LEU A 172 -16.50 -7.96 5.66
N ASN A 173 -17.62 -8.52 5.23
CA ASN A 173 -17.65 -9.81 4.53
C ASN A 173 -17.43 -9.61 3.01
N ILE A 174 -16.34 -10.16 2.49
CA ILE A 174 -15.95 -10.07 1.08
C ILE A 174 -16.94 -10.90 0.24
N GLY A 175 -17.58 -10.24 -0.73
CA GLY A 175 -18.64 -10.84 -1.53
C GLY A 175 -20.06 -10.52 -1.03
N GLY A 176 -20.18 -9.86 0.13
CA GLY A 176 -21.44 -9.37 0.68
C GLY A 176 -22.07 -10.29 1.73
N TYR A 177 -23.23 -9.88 2.24
CA TYR A 177 -24.05 -10.66 3.16
C TYR A 177 -25.23 -11.25 2.39
N THR A 178 -25.51 -12.54 2.61
CA THR A 178 -26.73 -13.23 2.16
C THR A 178 -27.79 -13.27 3.24
#